data_AF-A0A699X558-F1
#
_entry.id   AF-A0A699X558-F1
#
_cell.length_a   1.000
_cell.length_b   1.000
_cell.length_c   1.000
_cell.angle_alpha   90.00
_cell.angle_beta   90.00
_cell.angle_gamma   90.00
#
_symmetry.space_group_name_H-M   'P 1'
#
loop_
_entity.id
_entity.type
_entity.pdbx_description
1 polymer ?
#
loop_
_entity_poly.entity_id
_entity_poly.type
_entity_poly.pdbx_seq_one_letter_code
_entity_poly.pdbx_strand_id
1 'polypeptide(L)'
;MYCDSKAAITISCNPVQHSRTKHIDIRYHFIKEKVENGIVELFFVGTEYQLAGLFTKALPIERFKYLVRRLGMRCLTPTELDAMANESA
;
A
#
# COMPACT_ATOMS: atom_id res chain seq x y z
N MET A 1 -1.86 -8.07 4.76
CA MET A 1 -1.25 -7.14 3.78
C MET A 1 -2.30 -6.76 2.74
N TYR A 2 -2.39 -5.48 2.37
CA TYR A 2 -3.40 -4.99 1.41
C TYR A 2 -2.78 -4.74 0.02
N CYS A 3 -3.44 -5.21 -1.03
CA CYS A 3 -2.98 -5.09 -2.42
C CYS A 3 -4.11 -4.68 -3.37
N ASP A 4 -3.84 -3.74 -4.27
CA ASP A 4 -4.77 -3.29 -5.32
C ASP A 4 -4.70 -4.12 -6.60
N SER A 5 -3.67 -4.96 -6.75
CA SER A 5 -3.53 -5.88 -7.86
C SER A 5 -4.22 -7.22 -7.59
N LYS A 6 -5.42 -7.39 -8.15
CA LYS A 6 -6.13 -8.69 -8.14
C LYS A 6 -5.28 -9.81 -8.74
N ALA A 7 -4.53 -9.50 -9.80
CA ALA A 7 -3.65 -10.48 -10.44
C ALA A 7 -2.55 -10.95 -9.47
N ALA A 8 -1.93 -10.03 -8.71
CA ALA A 8 -0.91 -10.40 -7.74
C ALA A 8 -1.48 -11.31 -6.64
N ILE A 9 -2.68 -11.01 -6.13
CA ILE A 9 -3.38 -11.83 -5.11
C ILE A 9 -3.71 -13.22 -5.67
N THR A 10 -4.30 -13.30 -6.87
CA THR A 10 -4.64 -14.59 -7.48
C THR A 10 -3.38 -15.42 -7.72
N ILE A 11 -2.31 -14.81 -8.23
CA ILE A 11 -1.04 -15.47 -8.48
C ILE A 11 -0.45 -16.02 -7.17
N SER A 12 -0.42 -15.25 -6.08
CA SER A 12 0.09 -15.72 -4.79
C SER A 12 -0.70 -16.88 -4.17
N CYS A 13 -2.00 -17.02 -4.49
CA CYS A 13 -2.86 -18.04 -3.90
C CYS A 13 -3.08 -19.27 -4.81
N ASN A 14 -2.93 -19.14 -6.13
CA ASN A 14 -3.18 -20.24 -7.08
C ASN A 14 -2.17 -20.22 -8.24
N PRO A 15 -1.35 -21.29 -8.41
CA PRO A 15 -0.26 -21.33 -9.38
C PRO A 15 -0.71 -21.63 -10.81
N VAL A 16 -1.77 -21.00 -11.33
CA VAL A 16 -2.04 -21.11 -12.78
C VAL A 16 -0.85 -20.46 -13.49
N GLN A 17 0.03 -21.33 -14.00
CA GLN A 17 1.32 -21.01 -14.56
C GLN A 17 1.08 -20.27 -15.87
N HIS A 18 0.92 -18.95 -15.77
CA HIS A 18 0.83 -18.11 -16.95
C HIS A 18 2.22 -18.06 -17.59
N SER A 19 2.32 -18.52 -18.83
CA SER A 19 3.55 -18.50 -19.64
C SER A 19 4.24 -17.13 -19.74
N ARG A 20 3.57 -16.05 -19.30
CA ARG A 20 4.02 -14.66 -19.28
C ARG A 20 4.71 -14.20 -17.98
N THR A 21 4.77 -14.99 -16.91
CA THR A 21 5.35 -14.57 -15.60
C THR A 21 6.80 -14.98 -15.36
N LYS A 22 7.54 -15.45 -16.38
CA LYS A 22 8.93 -15.94 -16.24
C LYS A 22 9.92 -14.95 -15.60
N HIS A 23 9.65 -13.64 -15.67
CA HIS A 23 10.51 -12.60 -15.08
C HIS A 23 10.18 -12.29 -13.61
N ILE A 24 9.17 -12.95 -13.05
CA ILE A 24 8.63 -12.68 -11.70
C ILE A 24 9.05 -13.77 -10.69
N ASP A 25 9.65 -14.87 -11.16
CA ASP A 25 9.84 -16.12 -10.40
C ASP A 25 10.39 -15.93 -8.99
N ILE A 26 11.53 -15.26 -8.81
CA ILE A 26 12.20 -15.23 -7.49
C ILE A 26 11.35 -14.50 -6.43
N ARG A 27 10.81 -13.32 -6.75
CA ARG A 27 10.00 -12.54 -5.80
C ARG A 27 8.65 -13.18 -5.55
N TYR A 28 8.10 -13.84 -6.57
CA TYR A 28 6.86 -14.59 -6.45
C TYR A 28 7.01 -15.78 -5.51
N HIS A 29 8.05 -16.61 -5.69
CA HIS A 29 8.29 -17.75 -4.80
C HIS A 29 8.41 -17.32 -3.35
N PHE A 30 9.11 -16.21 -3.08
CA PHE A 30 9.24 -15.69 -1.72
C PHE A 30 7.89 -15.26 -1.12
N ILE A 31 7.12 -14.40 -1.80
CA ILE A 31 5.82 -13.95 -1.28
C ILE A 31 4.86 -15.12 -1.12
N LYS A 32 4.83 -16.02 -2.11
CA LYS A 32 4.00 -17.22 -2.08
C LYS A 32 4.33 -18.09 -0.87
N GLU A 33 5.60 -18.40 -0.63
CA GLU A 33 6.04 -19.19 0.53
C GLU A 33 5.56 -18.54 1.85
N LYS A 34 5.62 -17.20 1.96
CA LYS A 34 5.11 -16.51 3.15
C LYS A 34 3.59 -16.57 3.27
N VAL A 35 2.86 -16.59 2.16
CA VAL A 35 1.39 -16.77 2.16
C VAL A 35 1.01 -18.21 2.51
N GLU A 36 1.65 -19.21 1.90
CA GLU A 36 1.41 -20.63 2.16
C GLU A 36 1.74 -21.02 3.61
N ASN A 37 2.80 -20.44 4.18
CA ASN A 37 3.16 -20.63 5.58
C ASN A 37 2.26 -19.83 6.56
N GLY A 38 1.26 -19.09 6.06
CA GLY A 38 0.36 -18.27 6.88
C GLY A 38 1.02 -17.06 7.54
N ILE A 39 2.26 -16.71 7.15
CA ILE A 39 2.99 -15.55 7.69
C ILE A 39 2.38 -14.24 7.17
N VAL A 40 1.87 -14.27 5.94
CA VAL A 40 1.23 -13.11 5.29
C VAL A 40 -0.11 -13.50 4.71
N GLU A 41 -1.17 -12.82 5.12
CA GLU A 41 -2.47 -12.87 4.43
C GLU A 41 -2.61 -11.68 3.49
N LEU A 42 -3.22 -11.91 2.32
CA LEU A 42 -3.43 -10.89 1.30
C LEU A 42 -4.91 -10.52 1.18
N PHE A 43 -5.19 -9.22 1.27
CA PHE A 43 -6.54 -8.67 1.14
C PHE A 43 -6.59 -7.69 -0.02
N PHE A 44 -7.66 -7.75 -0.81
CA PHE A 44 -7.89 -6.77 -1.86
C PHE A 44 -8.27 -5.42 -1.27
N VAL A 45 -7.68 -4.35 -1.82
CA VAL A 45 -8.08 -2.97 -1.56
C VAL A 45 -8.25 -2.25 -2.90
N GLY A 46 -9.30 -1.42 -3.03
CA GLY A 46 -9.46 -0.60 -4.24
C GLY A 46 -8.24 0.31 -4.44
N THR A 47 -7.84 0.53 -5.70
CA THR A 47 -6.69 1.40 -6.05
C THR A 47 -6.85 2.79 -5.44
N GLU A 48 -8.08 3.30 -5.37
CA GLU A 48 -8.41 4.55 -4.67
C GLU A 48 -8.02 4.60 -3.20
N TYR A 49 -7.98 3.47 -2.51
CA TYR A 49 -7.77 3.38 -1.07
C TYR A 49 -6.37 2.88 -0.72
N GLN A 50 -5.56 2.53 -1.72
CA GLN A 50 -4.21 2.02 -1.51
C GLN A 50 -3.25 3.14 -1.08
N LEU A 51 -2.94 3.21 0.21
CA LEU A 51 -2.06 4.23 0.81
C LEU A 51 -0.65 4.20 0.20
N ALA A 52 -0.13 3.04 -0.17
CA ALA A 52 1.18 2.91 -0.83
C ALA A 52 1.24 3.65 -2.18
N GLY A 53 0.09 3.89 -2.81
CA GLY A 53 -0.02 4.71 -4.02
C GLY A 53 0.47 6.14 -3.82
N LEU A 54 0.37 6.68 -2.60
CA LEU A 54 0.86 8.01 -2.24
C LEU A 54 2.37 8.15 -2.50
N PHE A 55 3.13 7.08 -2.29
CA PHE A 55 4.60 7.08 -2.39
C PHE A 55 5.13 6.62 -3.75
N THR A 56 4.25 6.10 -4.62
CA THR A 56 4.67 5.37 -5.84
C THR A 56 4.04 5.90 -7.12
N LYS A 57 2.99 6.72 -7.03
CA LYS A 57 2.23 7.22 -8.19
C LYS A 57 2.17 8.74 -8.15
N ALA A 58 2.18 9.36 -9.33
CA ALA A 58 1.74 10.75 -9.48
C ALA A 58 0.21 10.77 -9.39
N LEU A 59 -0.33 11.46 -8.37
CA LEU A 59 -1.76 11.50 -8.09
C LEU A 59 -2.33 12.91 -8.29
N PRO A 60 -3.58 13.05 -8.77
CA PRO A 60 -4.28 14.33 -8.73
C PRO A 60 -4.34 14.88 -7.31
N ILE A 61 -4.30 16.21 -7.17
CA ILE A 61 -4.21 16.90 -5.87
C ILE A 61 -5.29 16.42 -4.89
N GLU A 62 -6.53 16.26 -5.34
CA GLU A 62 -7.64 15.83 -4.48
C GLU A 62 -7.47 14.39 -3.98
N ARG A 63 -6.96 13.48 -4.83
CA ARG A 63 -6.62 12.11 -4.44
C ARG A 63 -5.47 12.09 -3.44
N PHE A 64 -4.43 12.90 -3.68
CA PHE A 64 -3.29 13.04 -2.80
C PHE A 64 -3.72 13.52 -1.41
N LYS A 65 -4.48 14.63 -1.33
CA LYS A 65 -5.02 15.17 -0.07
C LYS A 65 -5.87 14.14 0.67
N TYR A 66 -6.72 13.40 -0.04
CA TYR A 66 -7.51 12.33 0.57
C TYR A 66 -6.61 11.26 1.23
N LEU A 67 -5.59 10.76 0.51
CA LEU A 67 -4.72 9.70 1.02
C LEU A 67 -3.83 10.20 2.17
N VAL A 68 -3.33 11.43 2.11
CA VAL A 68 -2.57 12.08 3.20
C VAL A 68 -3.40 12.10 4.49
N ARG A 69 -4.68 12.52 4.41
CA ARG A 69 -5.57 12.51 5.58
C ARG A 69 -5.83 11.10 6.10
N ARG A 70 -6.01 10.12 5.21
CA ARG A 70 -6.20 8.70 5.57
C ARG A 70 -4.95 8.08 6.20
N LEU A 71 -3.77 8.58 5.86
CA LEU A 71 -2.51 8.18 6.48
C LEU A 71 -2.34 8.79 7.89
N GLY A 72 -3.24 9.68 8.32
CA GLY A 72 -3.16 10.38 9.61
C GLY A 72 -2.23 11.59 9.58
N MET A 73 -1.71 11.96 8.41
CA MET A 73 -0.89 13.16 8.26
C MET A 73 -1.79 14.40 8.28
N ARG A 74 -1.36 15.41 9.04
CA ARG A 74 -2.01 16.71 9.11
C ARG A 74 -1.11 17.75 8.50
N CYS A 75 -1.71 18.66 7.74
CA CYS A 75 -1.02 19.88 7.35
C CYS A 75 -1.25 20.88 8.48
N LEU A 76 -0.17 21.23 9.19
CA LEU A 76 -0.22 22.23 10.23
C LEU A 76 0.08 23.60 9.62
N THR A 77 -0.63 24.63 10.06
CA THR A 77 -0.18 26.00 9.84
C THR A 77 0.99 26.32 10.77
N PRO A 78 1.83 27.32 10.46
CA PRO A 78 2.88 27.77 11.38
C PRO A 78 2.35 28.07 12.78
N THR A 79 1.17 28.68 12.86
CA THR A 79 0.50 28.99 14.13
C THR A 79 0.06 27.75 14.93
N GLU A 80 -0.45 26.71 14.26
CA GLU A 80 -0.80 25.44 14.91
C GLU A 80 0.47 24.70 15.39
N LEU A 81 1.56 24.79 14.61
CA LEU A 81 2.84 24.20 14.98
C LEU A 81 3.43 24.87 16.22
N ASP A 82 3.40 26.20 16.29
CA ASP A 82 3.85 26.97 17.45
C ASP A 82 3.01 26.68 18.70
N ALA A 83 1.69 26.55 18.54
CA ALA A 83 0.79 26.19 19.65
C ALA A 83 1.12 24.81 20.23
N MET A 84 1.36 23.81 19.38
CA MET A 84 1.73 22.46 19.81
C MET A 84 3.10 22.39 20.50
N ALA A 85 4.06 23.22 20.07
CA ALA A 85 5.37 23.31 20.70
C ALA A 85 5.30 23.89 22.12
N ASN A 86 4.36 24.81 22.36
CA ASN A 86 4.19 25.49 23.64
C ASN A 86 3.32 24.70 24.65
N GLU A 87 2.45 23.79 24.19
CA GLU A 87 1.66 22.90 25.05
C GLU A 87 2.46 21.70 25.59
N SER A 88 3.67 21.47 25.07
CA SER A 88 4.53 20.34 25.44
C SER A 88 5.58 20.68 26.52
N ALA A 89 5.52 21.89 27.09
CA ALA A 89 6.41 22.42 28.14
C ALA A 89 5.66 22.59 29.46
#